data_AF-A0A3M1ETM3-F1
#
_entry.id   AF-A0A3M1ETM3-F1
#
_cell.length_a   1.000
_cell.length_b   1.000
_cell.length_c   1.000
_cell.angle_alpha   90.00
_cell.angle_beta   90.00
_cell.angle_gamma   90.00
#
_symmetry.space_group_name_H-M   'P 1'
#
loop_
_entity.id
_entity.type
_entity.pdbx_description
1 polymer ?
#
loop_
_entity_poly.entity_id
_entity_poly.type
_entity_poly.pdbx_seq_one_letter_code
_entity_poly.pdbx_strand_id
1 'polypeptide(L)'
;MATVFVPTPLRKLTNGQSKVEVAGSSVREVLASLEAEYPGFQDRVLEGGEVKRFINLFVNGQEIRTLDGLDTAVGENAEVSIIPAMAGGEEKVWTPEQEQVRQALRAVVDPELGLDVVTLGLIRDIIFHADDDTEVQMIMTTPFCPYAGMLIQQVQQVASVAVDGPARVTLLDEPLWEPSMMEGGDIFSEWGLI
;
A
#
# COMPACT_ATOMS: atom_id res chain seq x y z
N MET A 1 25.45 -5.00 14.32
CA MET A 1 24.73 -4.84 13.03
C MET A 1 23.40 -4.19 13.32
N ALA A 2 22.90 -3.36 12.41
CA ALA A 2 21.56 -2.79 12.47
C ALA A 2 20.65 -3.54 11.50
N THR A 3 19.38 -3.72 11.86
CA THR A 3 18.37 -4.32 10.98
C THR A 3 17.68 -3.21 10.22
N VAL A 4 17.78 -3.23 8.89
CA VAL A 4 17.13 -2.25 8.02
C VAL A 4 15.86 -2.84 7.42
N PHE A 5 14.74 -2.15 7.60
CA PHE A 5 13.46 -2.50 6.99
C PHE A 5 13.33 -1.81 5.64
N VAL A 6 13.15 -2.63 4.60
CA VAL A 6 13.17 -2.19 3.20
C VAL A 6 11.75 -2.12 2.65
N PRO A 7 11.30 -0.91 2.25
CA PRO A 7 9.96 -0.72 1.71
C PRO A 7 9.86 -1.34 0.32
N THR A 8 8.65 -1.76 -0.07
CA THR A 8 8.38 -2.50 -1.32
C THR A 8 9.06 -1.91 -2.57
N PRO A 9 9.03 -0.59 -2.83
CA PRO A 9 9.67 -0.01 -4.02
C PRO A 9 11.20 -0.22 -4.08
N LEU A 10 11.85 -0.39 -2.93
CA LEU A 10 13.30 -0.57 -2.82
C LEU A 10 13.72 -2.04 -2.75
N ARG A 11 12.77 -2.98 -2.57
CA ARG A 11 13.10 -4.42 -2.45
C ARG A 11 13.75 -5.00 -3.71
N LYS A 12 13.59 -4.36 -4.88
CA LYS A 12 14.33 -4.76 -6.10
C LYS A 12 15.85 -4.65 -5.94
N LEU A 13 16.32 -3.75 -5.07
CA LEU A 13 17.74 -3.58 -4.75
C LEU A 13 18.26 -4.68 -3.83
N THR A 14 17.38 -5.28 -3.02
CA THR A 14 17.70 -6.31 -2.02
C THR A 14 17.22 -7.71 -2.41
N ASN A 15 17.05 -7.97 -3.71
CA ASN A 15 16.55 -9.26 -4.22
C ASN A 15 15.23 -9.73 -3.55
N GLY A 16 14.34 -8.79 -3.25
CA GLY A 16 13.04 -9.05 -2.63
C GLY A 16 13.04 -9.06 -1.10
N GLN A 17 14.20 -8.96 -0.45
CA GLN A 17 14.29 -9.01 1.01
C GLN A 17 13.65 -7.77 1.65
N SER A 18 12.72 -8.00 2.58
CA SER A 18 12.06 -6.95 3.37
C SER A 18 12.89 -6.47 4.56
N LYS A 19 13.92 -7.23 4.94
CA LYS A 19 14.87 -6.91 6.01
C LYS A 19 16.28 -7.30 5.58
N VAL A 20 17.25 -6.44 5.85
CA VAL A 20 18.68 -6.70 5.63
C VAL A 20 19.48 -6.25 6.85
N GLU A 21 20.58 -6.91 7.14
CA GLU A 21 21.48 -6.53 8.23
C GLU A 21 22.71 -5.85 7.67
N VAL A 22 23.03 -4.65 8.16
CA VAL A 22 24.22 -3.89 7.74
C VAL A 22 24.97 -3.33 8.94
N ALA A 23 26.26 -3.04 8.75
CA ALA A 23 27.07 -2.37 9.76
C ALA A 23 26.87 -0.85 9.72
N GLY A 24 26.90 -0.18 10.87
CA GLY A 24 26.88 1.27 10.96
C GLY A 24 26.57 1.74 12.37
N SER A 25 27.24 2.80 12.81
CA SER A 25 27.04 3.46 14.11
C SER A 25 26.18 4.72 14.03
N SER A 26 25.84 5.15 12.81
CA SER A 26 24.92 6.26 12.51
C SER A 26 24.08 5.94 11.28
N VAL A 27 22.98 6.68 11.07
CA VAL A 27 22.12 6.51 9.88
C VAL A 27 22.90 6.72 8.59
N ARG A 28 23.83 7.68 8.58
CA ARG A 28 24.75 7.93 7.46
C ARG A 28 25.60 6.71 7.13
N GLU A 29 26.19 6.08 8.14
CA GLU A 29 27.01 4.87 7.96
C GLU A 29 26.16 3.68 7.51
N VAL A 30 24.95 3.52 8.07
CA VAL A 30 23.99 2.51 7.63
C VAL A 30 23.65 2.67 6.15
N LEU A 31 23.35 3.89 5.68
CA LEU A 31 23.09 4.16 4.26
C LEU A 31 24.32 3.95 3.37
N ALA A 32 25.54 4.19 3.89
CA ALA A 32 26.77 3.90 3.16
C ALA A 32 27.03 2.40 3.02
N SER A 33 26.79 1.61 4.08
CA SER A 33 26.89 0.15 4.02
C SER A 33 25.82 -0.46 3.12
N LEU A 34 24.57 0.05 3.18
CA LEU A 34 23.51 -0.35 2.26
C LEU A 34 23.88 -0.09 0.81
N GLU A 35 24.48 1.04 0.48
CA GLU A 35 24.94 1.33 -0.88
C GLU A 35 26.07 0.40 -1.34
N ALA A 36 27.00 0.07 -0.44
CA ALA A 36 28.11 -0.83 -0.75
C ALA A 36 27.64 -2.28 -1.00
N GLU A 37 26.65 -2.75 -0.25
CA GLU A 37 26.09 -4.10 -0.37
C GLU A 37 24.99 -4.18 -1.44
N TYR A 38 24.19 -3.12 -1.59
CA TYR A 38 23.03 -3.01 -2.47
C TYR A 38 23.06 -1.66 -3.22
N PRO A 39 23.79 -1.56 -4.35
CA PRO A 39 23.95 -0.28 -5.06
C PRO A 39 22.63 0.36 -5.50
N GLY A 40 22.52 1.68 -5.37
CA GLY A 40 21.37 2.51 -5.75
C GLY A 40 20.43 2.92 -4.60
N PHE A 41 20.74 2.56 -3.35
CA PHE A 41 19.95 2.98 -2.19
C PHE A 41 20.10 4.48 -1.90
N GLN A 42 21.32 5.02 -1.97
CA GLN A 42 21.55 6.44 -1.71
C GLN A 42 20.81 7.32 -2.70
N ASP A 43 20.83 6.99 -4.00
CA ASP A 43 20.11 7.75 -5.03
C ASP A 43 18.59 7.76 -4.81
N ARG A 44 18.05 6.73 -4.14
CA ARG A 44 16.62 6.61 -3.83
C ARG A 44 16.24 7.35 -2.56
N VAL A 45 17.14 7.42 -1.58
CA VAL A 45 16.89 7.97 -0.25
C VAL A 45 17.37 9.42 -0.10
N LEU A 46 18.46 9.79 -0.77
CA LEU A 46 19.15 11.06 -0.63
C LEU A 46 19.05 11.94 -1.90
N GLU A 47 19.08 13.25 -1.72
CA GLU A 47 19.23 14.26 -2.77
C GLU A 47 20.12 15.38 -2.23
N GLY A 48 21.22 15.68 -2.92
CA GLY A 48 22.17 16.71 -2.47
C GLY A 48 22.86 16.41 -1.12
N GLY A 49 22.90 15.15 -0.69
CA GLY A 49 23.47 14.75 0.61
C GLY A 49 22.51 14.85 1.79
N GLU A 50 21.25 15.23 1.53
CA GLU A 50 20.16 15.27 2.51
C GLU A 50 19.11 14.20 2.19
N VAL A 51 18.29 13.83 3.17
CA VAL A 51 17.19 12.87 2.96
C VAL A 51 16.11 13.54 2.12
N LYS A 52 15.70 12.89 1.02
CA LYS A 52 14.63 13.38 0.15
C LYS A 52 13.39 13.71 0.96
N ARG A 53 12.71 14.80 0.60
CA ARG A 53 11.47 15.25 1.28
C ARG A 53 10.42 14.14 1.37
N PHE A 54 10.34 13.29 0.35
CA PHE A 54 9.37 12.19 0.28
C PHE A 54 9.89 10.88 0.90
N ILE A 55 10.96 10.93 1.70
CA ILE A 55 11.47 9.79 2.44
C ILE A 55 11.54 10.20 3.91
N ASN A 56 11.05 9.33 4.77
CA ASN A 56 11.16 9.41 6.22
C ASN A 56 12.02 8.23 6.67
N LEU A 57 12.98 8.51 7.54
CA LEU A 57 13.84 7.50 8.13
C LEU A 57 13.57 7.48 9.63
N PHE A 58 13.51 6.27 10.20
CA PHE A 58 13.28 6.06 11.62
C PHE A 58 14.38 5.20 12.20
N VAL A 59 14.76 5.47 13.44
CA VAL A 59 15.60 4.60 14.26
C VAL A 59 14.79 4.19 15.48
N ASN A 60 14.55 2.88 15.66
CA ASN A 60 13.71 2.32 16.73
C ASN A 60 12.34 3.02 16.87
N GLY A 61 11.71 3.35 15.74
CA GLY A 61 10.40 4.01 15.69
C GLY A 61 10.41 5.54 15.86
N GLN A 62 11.57 6.17 16.08
CA GLN A 62 11.68 7.64 16.17
C GLN A 62 12.19 8.25 14.85
N GLU A 63 11.52 9.28 14.34
CA GLU A 63 11.88 9.93 13.08
C GLU A 63 13.18 10.73 13.23
N ILE A 64 14.16 10.50 12.35
CA ILE A 64 15.49 11.12 12.46
C ILE A 64 15.45 12.65 12.32
N ARG A 65 14.44 13.23 11.65
CA ARG A 65 14.27 14.68 11.53
C ARG A 65 13.93 15.36 12.86
N THR A 66 13.41 14.59 13.81
CA THR A 66 13.16 15.03 15.18
C THR A 66 14.35 14.71 16.13
N LEU A 67 15.39 14.08 15.59
CA LEU A 67 16.65 13.71 16.24
C LEU A 67 17.81 14.47 15.56
N ASP A 68 18.96 13.81 15.34
CA ASP A 68 20.17 14.36 14.76
C ASP A 68 20.29 14.10 13.24
N GLY A 69 19.17 13.90 12.55
CA GLY A 69 19.14 13.68 11.10
C GLY A 69 19.97 12.46 10.69
N LEU A 70 20.79 12.59 9.65
CA LEU A 70 21.66 11.50 9.17
C LEU A 70 22.73 11.09 10.19
N ASP A 71 23.04 11.96 11.14
CA ASP A 71 24.05 11.70 12.16
C ASP A 71 23.43 11.08 13.43
N THR A 72 22.12 10.78 13.41
CA THR A 72 21.43 10.00 14.46
C THR A 72 22.16 8.69 14.72
N ALA A 73 22.49 8.45 15.98
CA ALA A 73 23.21 7.25 16.41
C ALA A 73 22.37 5.98 16.22
N VAL A 74 23.03 4.92 15.73
CA VAL A 74 22.43 3.60 15.51
C VAL A 74 23.17 2.61 16.42
N GLY A 75 22.47 2.13 17.43
CA GLY A 75 23.02 1.16 18.39
C GLY A 75 23.15 -0.25 17.81
N GLU A 76 23.84 -1.13 18.54
CA GLU A 76 23.85 -2.55 18.20
C GLU A 76 22.44 -3.14 18.29
N ASN A 77 22.01 -3.84 17.24
CA ASN A 77 20.66 -4.39 17.09
C ASN A 77 19.55 -3.34 16.95
N ALA A 78 19.90 -2.08 16.63
CA ALA A 78 18.91 -1.07 16.33
C ALA A 78 18.14 -1.40 15.03
N GLU A 79 16.88 -1.00 15.01
CA GLU A 79 16.02 -1.05 13.85
C GLU A 79 16.08 0.28 13.10
N VAL A 80 16.36 0.23 11.79
CA VAL A 80 16.30 1.39 10.91
C VAL A 80 15.23 1.16 9.85
N SER A 81 14.24 2.04 9.78
CA SER A 81 13.11 1.89 8.87
C SER A 81 13.11 2.98 7.81
N ILE A 82 13.09 2.58 6.53
CA ILE A 82 12.98 3.49 5.40
C ILE A 82 11.51 3.53 4.97
N ILE A 83 10.86 4.65 5.20
CA ILE A 83 9.45 4.83 4.88
C ILE A 83 9.35 5.93 3.84
N PRO A 84 9.06 5.62 2.56
CA PRO A 84 8.67 6.67 1.64
C PRO A 84 7.43 7.38 2.20
N ALA A 85 7.45 8.72 2.24
CA ALA A 85 6.25 9.51 2.40
C ALA A 85 5.28 9.03 1.33
N MET A 86 4.27 8.30 1.78
CA MET A 86 3.60 7.26 0.99
C MET A 86 3.23 7.72 -0.42
N ALA A 87 3.72 6.97 -1.40
CA ALA A 87 3.00 6.62 -2.61
C ALA A 87 3.47 5.23 -3.07
N GLY A 88 2.67 4.19 -2.77
CA GLY A 88 2.62 2.96 -3.58
C GLY A 88 3.30 1.69 -3.04
N GLY A 89 2.57 0.85 -2.30
CA GLY A 89 2.17 -0.39 -2.97
C GLY A 89 0.95 0.01 -3.77
N GLU A 90 1.00 0.00 -5.10
CA GLU A 90 0.03 0.62 -6.04
C GLU A 90 -1.31 1.00 -5.38
N GLU A 91 -1.34 2.13 -4.65
CA GLU A 91 -2.60 2.68 -4.20
C GLU A 91 -3.06 3.48 -5.38
N LYS A 92 -3.98 2.88 -6.10
CA LYS A 92 -4.62 3.47 -7.25
C LYS A 92 -5.05 4.89 -6.89
N VAL A 93 -4.48 5.88 -7.58
CA VAL A 93 -4.89 7.27 -7.43
C VAL A 93 -6.22 7.43 -8.15
N TRP A 94 -7.28 7.57 -7.37
CA TRP A 94 -8.63 7.77 -7.88
C TRP A 94 -8.83 9.22 -8.31
N THR A 95 -9.50 9.44 -9.44
CA THR A 95 -9.99 10.79 -9.78
C THR A 95 -11.08 11.22 -8.80
N PRO A 96 -11.39 12.52 -8.68
CA PRO A 96 -12.47 12.99 -7.81
C PRO A 96 -13.82 12.32 -8.12
N GLU A 97 -14.14 12.07 -9.39
CA GLU A 97 -15.37 11.38 -9.78
C GLU A 97 -15.36 9.91 -9.36
N GLN A 98 -14.22 9.21 -9.53
CA GLN A 98 -14.08 7.83 -9.09
C GLN A 98 -14.21 7.72 -7.57
N GLU A 99 -13.61 8.64 -6.82
CA GLU A 99 -13.66 8.65 -5.36
C GLU A 99 -15.09 8.85 -4.84
N GLN A 100 -15.92 9.65 -5.51
CA GLN A 100 -17.33 9.80 -5.16
C GLN A 100 -18.08 8.45 -5.25
N VAL A 101 -17.89 7.72 -6.34
CA VAL A 101 -18.49 6.39 -6.53
C VAL A 101 -17.92 5.40 -5.52
N ARG A 102 -16.60 5.43 -5.31
CA ARG A 102 -15.91 4.58 -4.32
C ARG A 102 -16.45 4.80 -2.91
N GLN A 103 -16.66 6.05 -2.49
CA GLN A 103 -17.24 6.34 -1.18
C GLN A 103 -18.67 5.82 -1.05
N ALA A 104 -19.48 5.89 -2.11
CA ALA A 104 -20.81 5.30 -2.11
C ALA A 104 -20.77 3.76 -1.95
N LEU A 105 -19.82 3.09 -2.62
CA LEU A 105 -19.63 1.64 -2.57
C LEU A 105 -19.30 1.10 -1.18
N ARG A 106 -18.86 1.95 -0.23
CA ARG A 106 -18.70 1.57 1.20
C ARG A 106 -19.99 1.11 1.87
N ALA A 107 -21.15 1.39 1.28
CA ALA A 107 -22.44 0.86 1.76
C ALA A 107 -22.62 -0.65 1.48
N VAL A 108 -21.80 -1.24 0.61
CA VAL A 108 -21.87 -2.66 0.26
C VAL A 108 -20.92 -3.44 1.16
N VAL A 109 -21.49 -4.31 1.99
CA VAL A 109 -20.75 -5.09 2.99
C VAL A 109 -20.69 -6.55 2.57
N ASP A 110 -19.49 -7.13 2.63
CA ASP A 110 -19.29 -8.56 2.45
C ASP A 110 -19.90 -9.32 3.64
N PRO A 111 -20.89 -10.21 3.42
CA PRO A 111 -21.59 -10.89 4.52
C PRO A 111 -20.72 -11.93 5.24
N GLU A 112 -19.61 -12.38 4.65
CA GLU A 112 -18.70 -13.36 5.24
C GLU A 112 -17.70 -12.69 6.18
N LEU A 113 -17.15 -11.55 5.77
CA LEU A 113 -16.12 -10.82 6.51
C LEU A 113 -16.65 -9.64 7.33
N GLY A 114 -17.87 -9.18 7.07
CA GLY A 114 -18.48 -8.04 7.77
C GLY A 114 -17.83 -6.69 7.47
N LEU A 115 -16.98 -6.62 6.45
CA LEU A 115 -16.28 -5.41 6.00
C LEU A 115 -16.81 -4.96 4.64
N ASP A 116 -16.74 -3.66 4.37
CA ASP A 116 -17.18 -3.14 3.08
C ASP A 116 -16.19 -3.44 1.95
N VAL A 117 -16.71 -3.50 0.72
CA VAL A 117 -15.94 -3.89 -0.48
C VAL A 117 -14.77 -2.94 -0.79
N VAL A 118 -14.79 -1.72 -0.25
CA VAL A 118 -13.73 -0.73 -0.45
C VAL A 118 -12.63 -0.93 0.58
N THR A 119 -13.00 -1.07 1.86
CA THR A 119 -12.06 -1.41 2.94
C THR A 119 -11.37 -2.74 2.67
N LEU A 120 -12.10 -3.72 2.13
CA LEU A 120 -11.52 -5.00 1.70
C LEU A 120 -10.59 -4.88 0.48
N GLY A 121 -10.57 -3.74 -0.22
CA GLY A 121 -9.73 -3.56 -1.41
C GLY A 121 -10.22 -4.31 -2.64
N LEU A 122 -11.50 -4.68 -2.70
CA LEU A 122 -12.06 -5.47 -3.80
C LEU A 122 -12.23 -4.65 -5.08
N ILE A 123 -12.44 -3.34 -4.97
CA ILE A 123 -12.61 -2.45 -6.12
C ILE A 123 -11.25 -2.16 -6.76
N ARG A 124 -11.09 -2.48 -8.05
CA ARG A 124 -9.86 -2.35 -8.83
C ARG A 124 -9.87 -1.20 -9.79
N ASP A 125 -11.02 -0.88 -10.37
CA ASP A 125 -11.17 0.32 -11.20
C ASP A 125 -12.62 0.78 -11.27
N ILE A 126 -12.81 2.04 -11.65
CA ILE A 126 -14.08 2.65 -11.99
C ILE A 126 -13.85 3.43 -13.28
N ILE A 127 -14.29 2.87 -14.40
CA ILE A 127 -14.05 3.41 -15.73
C ILE A 127 -15.32 4.11 -16.21
N PHE A 128 -15.21 5.39 -16.56
CA PHE A 128 -16.28 6.16 -17.16
C PHE A 128 -16.12 6.15 -18.68
N HIS A 129 -17.08 5.54 -19.40
CA HIS A 129 -17.08 5.50 -20.87
C HIS A 129 -17.78 6.74 -21.45
N ALA A 130 -17.49 7.05 -22.71
CA ALA A 130 -18.01 8.25 -23.38
C ALA A 130 -19.55 8.24 -23.61
N ASP A 131 -20.19 7.07 -23.50
CA ASP A 131 -21.64 6.87 -23.68
C ASP A 131 -22.42 6.86 -22.35
N ASP A 132 -21.90 7.51 -21.30
CA ASP A 132 -22.46 7.54 -19.93
C ASP A 132 -22.60 6.15 -19.26
N ASP A 133 -21.91 5.14 -19.80
CA ASP A 133 -21.83 3.80 -19.21
C ASP A 133 -20.64 3.72 -18.24
N THR A 134 -20.89 3.34 -17.00
CA THR A 134 -19.85 3.20 -15.97
C THR A 134 -19.52 1.73 -15.75
N GLU A 135 -18.24 1.39 -15.72
CA GLU A 135 -17.77 0.04 -15.43
C GLU A 135 -16.98 0.01 -14.11
N VAL A 136 -17.48 -0.75 -13.14
CA VAL A 136 -16.77 -1.04 -11.89
C VAL A 136 -16.05 -2.37 -12.03
N GLN A 137 -14.71 -2.35 -12.02
CA GLN A 137 -13.91 -3.55 -12.03
C GLN A 137 -13.61 -3.96 -10.59
N MET A 138 -13.88 -5.22 -10.24
CA MET A 138 -13.63 -5.73 -8.90
C MET A 138 -13.10 -7.16 -8.90
N ILE A 139 -12.44 -7.54 -7.81
CA ILE A 139 -12.02 -8.91 -7.52
C ILE A 139 -12.85 -9.47 -6.37
N MET A 140 -12.80 -10.79 -6.18
CA MET A 140 -13.43 -11.47 -5.04
C MET A 140 -12.37 -11.93 -4.05
N THR A 141 -12.73 -12.00 -2.77
CA THR A 141 -11.87 -12.56 -1.71
C THR A 141 -11.53 -14.03 -1.95
N THR A 142 -12.43 -14.79 -2.60
CA THR A 142 -12.26 -16.21 -2.92
C THR A 142 -12.91 -16.56 -4.25
N PRO A 143 -12.28 -17.38 -5.12
CA PRO A 143 -12.91 -17.88 -6.33
C PRO A 143 -14.17 -18.72 -5.98
N PHE A 144 -15.22 -18.60 -6.79
CA PHE A 144 -16.49 -19.35 -6.63
C PHE A 144 -17.29 -19.05 -5.35
N CYS A 145 -17.21 -17.84 -4.81
CA CYS A 145 -18.04 -17.43 -3.67
C CYS A 145 -19.55 -17.59 -3.98
N PRO A 146 -20.34 -18.31 -3.16
CA PRO A 146 -21.78 -18.49 -3.39
C PRO A 146 -22.56 -17.17 -3.35
N TYR A 147 -22.01 -16.15 -2.68
CA TYR A 147 -22.60 -14.82 -2.57
C TYR A 147 -22.13 -13.83 -3.64
N ALA A 148 -21.26 -14.25 -4.57
CA ALA A 148 -20.71 -13.36 -5.60
C ALA A 148 -21.82 -12.64 -6.40
N GLY A 149 -22.88 -13.36 -6.79
CA GLY A 149 -24.01 -12.76 -7.52
C GLY A 149 -24.71 -11.64 -6.74
N MET A 150 -24.85 -11.78 -5.42
CA MET A 150 -25.47 -10.77 -4.56
C MET A 150 -24.57 -9.54 -4.42
N LEU A 151 -23.27 -9.74 -4.20
CA LEU A 151 -22.31 -8.64 -4.10
C LEU A 151 -22.24 -7.84 -5.41
N ILE A 152 -22.14 -8.52 -6.55
CA ILE A 152 -22.13 -7.90 -7.87
C ILE A 152 -23.38 -7.04 -8.07
N GLN A 153 -24.56 -7.57 -7.75
CA GLN A 153 -25.82 -6.83 -7.86
C GLN A 153 -25.86 -5.58 -6.97
N GLN A 154 -25.39 -5.69 -5.71
CA GLN A 154 -25.37 -4.56 -4.79
C GLN A 154 -24.37 -3.48 -5.23
N VAL A 155 -23.17 -3.87 -5.63
CA VAL A 155 -22.17 -2.96 -6.20
C VAL A 155 -22.74 -2.25 -7.42
N GLN A 156 -23.35 -3.00 -8.35
CA GLN A 156 -23.96 -2.43 -9.55
C GLN A 156 -25.06 -1.41 -9.21
N GLN A 157 -25.93 -1.73 -8.26
CA GLN A 157 -27.03 -0.86 -7.86
C GLN A 157 -26.51 0.44 -7.21
N VAL A 158 -25.59 0.32 -6.26
CA VAL A 158 -25.01 1.48 -5.57
C VAL A 158 -24.22 2.36 -6.53
N ALA A 159 -23.42 1.76 -7.43
CA ALA A 159 -22.70 2.50 -8.46
C ALA A 159 -23.65 3.25 -9.40
N SER A 160 -24.73 2.60 -9.86
CA SER A 160 -25.73 3.24 -10.75
C SER A 160 -26.38 4.46 -10.11
N VAL A 161 -26.69 4.38 -8.80
CA VAL A 161 -27.24 5.51 -8.04
C VAL A 161 -26.20 6.62 -7.86
N ALA A 162 -24.94 6.26 -7.61
CA ALA A 162 -23.86 7.23 -7.40
C ALA A 162 -23.53 8.05 -8.67
N VAL A 163 -23.67 7.44 -9.85
CA VAL A 163 -23.39 8.10 -11.15
C VAL A 163 -24.65 8.67 -11.83
N ASP A 164 -25.84 8.49 -11.24
CA ASP A 164 -27.14 8.83 -11.86
C ASP A 164 -27.30 8.25 -13.28
N GLY A 165 -26.91 6.99 -13.46
CA GLY A 165 -26.79 6.37 -14.78
C GLY A 165 -26.55 4.86 -14.74
N PRO A 166 -26.43 4.21 -15.91
CA PRO A 166 -26.16 2.78 -15.96
C PRO A 166 -24.73 2.48 -15.47
N ALA A 167 -24.63 1.53 -14.53
CA ALA A 167 -23.36 0.92 -14.17
C ALA A 167 -23.40 -0.59 -14.44
N ARG A 168 -22.25 -1.14 -14.85
CA ARG A 168 -21.99 -2.57 -14.93
C ARG A 168 -20.80 -2.94 -14.07
N VAL A 169 -20.73 -4.19 -13.65
CA VAL A 169 -19.65 -4.72 -12.83
C VAL A 169 -18.93 -5.81 -13.60
N THR A 170 -17.61 -5.70 -13.68
CA THR A 170 -16.72 -6.70 -14.29
C THR A 170 -15.91 -7.36 -13.18
N LEU A 171 -16.04 -8.68 -13.06
CA LEU A 171 -15.16 -9.46 -12.19
C LEU A 171 -13.84 -9.74 -12.90
N LEU A 172 -12.73 -9.40 -12.25
CA LEU A 172 -11.40 -9.73 -12.73
C LEU A 172 -10.98 -11.10 -12.17
N ASP A 173 -10.41 -11.95 -13.03
CA ASP A 173 -9.88 -13.26 -12.64
C ASP A 173 -8.52 -13.13 -11.91
N GLU A 174 -7.76 -12.09 -12.21
CA GLU A 174 -6.47 -11.77 -11.61
C GLU A 174 -6.35 -10.27 -11.31
N PRO A 175 -5.61 -9.86 -10.27
CA PRO A 175 -4.92 -10.70 -9.29
C PRO A 175 -5.87 -11.37 -8.29
N LEU A 176 -5.45 -12.50 -7.72
CA LEU A 176 -6.12 -13.06 -6.55
C LEU A 176 -6.01 -12.08 -5.38
N TRP A 177 -7.08 -11.97 -4.61
CA TRP A 177 -7.09 -11.07 -3.45
C TRP A 177 -6.07 -11.51 -2.40
N GLU A 178 -5.35 -10.54 -1.83
CA GLU A 178 -4.44 -10.72 -0.71
C GLU A 178 -4.75 -9.69 0.40
N PRO A 179 -4.55 -10.01 1.69
CA PRO A 179 -4.84 -9.10 2.80
C PRO A 179 -4.13 -7.74 2.71
N SER A 180 -2.99 -7.68 2.02
CA SER A 180 -2.25 -6.44 1.75
C SER A 180 -3.01 -5.42 0.90
N MET A 181 -4.10 -5.83 0.21
CA MET A 181 -4.93 -4.96 -0.61
C MET A 181 -5.95 -4.15 0.18
N MET A 182 -6.15 -4.46 1.47
CA MET A 182 -7.11 -3.77 2.33
C MET A 182 -6.68 -2.35 2.68
N GLU A 183 -7.65 -1.44 2.75
CA GLU A 183 -7.40 -0.12 3.32
C GLU A 183 -7.11 -0.24 4.82
N GLY A 184 -6.05 0.44 5.25
CA GLY A 184 -5.69 0.50 6.66
C GLY A 184 -4.76 -0.59 7.15
N GLY A 185 -4.32 -1.54 6.31
CA GLY A 185 -3.08 -2.36 6.36
C GLY A 185 -2.62 -3.05 7.66
N ASP A 186 -3.28 -2.80 8.79
CA ASP A 186 -2.74 -2.98 10.14
C ASP A 186 -3.69 -3.78 11.06
N ILE A 187 -4.94 -3.98 10.62
CA ILE A 187 -5.94 -4.69 11.43
C ILE A 187 -5.54 -6.17 11.64
N PHE A 188 -4.81 -6.78 10.69
CA PHE A 188 -4.34 -8.16 10.82
C PHE A 188 -2.98 -8.30 11.53
N SER A 189 -2.13 -7.27 11.52
CA SER A 189 -0.89 -7.25 12.31
C SER A 189 -1.17 -7.18 13.81
N GLU A 190 -2.24 -6.48 14.22
CA GLU A 190 -2.69 -6.48 15.62
C GLU A 190 -3.19 -7.84 16.12
N TRP A 191 -3.58 -8.75 15.21
CA TRP A 191 -4.13 -10.08 15.53
C TRP A 191 -3.13 -11.23 15.32
N GLY A 192 -1.89 -10.95 14.90
CA GLY A 192 -0.79 -11.92 14.87
C GLY A 192 -0.97 -13.10 13.92
N LEU A 193 -1.73 -12.93 12.82
CA LEU A 193 -2.03 -14.00 11.85
C LEU A 193 -1.18 -13.98 10.56
N ILE A 194 -0.06 -13.25 10.57
CA ILE A 194 1.02 -13.32 9.57
C ILE A 194 2.38 -13.14 10.23
#